data_AF-A0A812UWI1-F1
#
_entry.id   AF-A0A812UWI1-F1
#
_cell.length_a   1.000
_cell.length_b   1.000
_cell.length_c   1.000
_cell.angle_alpha   90.00
_cell.angle_beta   90.00
_cell.angle_gamma   90.00
#
_symmetry.space_group_name_H-M   'P 1'
#
loop_
_entity.id
_entity.type
_entity.pdbx_description
1 polymer ?
#
loop_
_entity_poly.entity_id
_entity_poly.type
_entity_poly.pdbx_seq_one_letter_code
_entity_poly.pdbx_strand_id
1 'polypeptide(L)'
;MAVFGCGAHFHAEEDAPGEFVEPAEAAKWVDEASCIAVDVREDFEIAERGPLPGAFQLSSGAIMFAKPDLDKKLECLRRNSKPIVCYTDKGVEKSRCGVVCQWLVDKGFPAERLRRLKGGRDAWHAEGYPTCVYGDEMWQLANQAQLSGSPLGRSLRWQVIGGADKGGILVREGAALTSPACEERLKTGSILEQVQLKGERLCYKLLEGDGPKTGWASIRLSEKELIVLHSLCPTERLLGSAVRIRGLQSDAGKALNGQEGFVHSFDEEKQRLVVKVYGSGEERALKVINLIPKA
;
A
#
# COMPACT_ATOMS: atom_id res chain seq x y z
N MET A 1 15.95 36.37 16.26
CA MET A 1 14.60 36.63 16.80
C MET A 1 13.66 36.83 15.62
N ALA A 2 12.95 35.79 15.22
CA ALA A 2 11.78 35.93 14.36
C ALA A 2 10.56 35.86 15.29
N VAL A 3 9.74 36.91 15.27
CA VAL A 3 8.54 37.05 16.10
C VAL A 3 7.47 36.11 15.56
N PHE A 4 7.23 34.99 16.23
CA PHE A 4 6.07 34.14 15.95
C PHE A 4 4.91 34.64 16.80
N GLY A 5 4.02 35.41 16.18
CA GLY A 5 2.78 35.88 16.77
C GLY A 5 1.87 34.70 17.12
N CYS A 6 1.49 34.65 18.39
CA CYS A 6 0.45 33.77 18.91
C CYS A 6 -0.89 34.09 18.20
N GLY A 7 -1.48 33.10 17.53
CA GLY A 7 -2.83 33.17 16.99
C GLY A 7 -2.95 33.73 15.57
N ALA A 8 -2.45 33.02 14.56
CA ALA A 8 -2.82 33.27 13.16
C ALA A 8 -2.87 31.95 12.40
N HIS A 9 -3.95 31.76 11.64
CA HIS A 9 -4.09 30.65 10.71
C HIS A 9 -2.89 30.61 9.75
N PHE A 10 -2.21 29.46 9.69
CA PHE A 10 -1.11 29.18 8.77
C PHE A 10 -1.65 29.08 7.33
N HIS A 11 -1.85 30.23 6.69
CA HIS A 11 -2.16 30.31 5.28
C HIS A 11 -0.90 30.73 4.53
N ALA A 12 -0.55 29.95 3.51
CA ALA A 12 0.48 30.33 2.56
C ALA A 12 0.06 31.61 1.81
N GLU A 13 1.04 32.40 1.37
CA GLU A 13 0.81 33.52 0.44
C GLU A 13 0.38 32.98 -0.94
N GLU A 14 -0.22 33.85 -1.77
CA GLU A 14 -0.76 33.46 -3.08
C GLU A 14 0.34 32.99 -4.05
N ASP A 15 1.58 33.41 -3.83
CA ASP A 15 2.79 33.10 -4.60
C ASP A 15 3.66 32.01 -3.97
N ALA A 16 3.13 31.25 -2.99
CA ALA A 16 3.88 30.20 -2.33
C ALA A 16 4.45 29.17 -3.32
N PRO A 17 5.72 28.75 -3.16
CA PRO A 17 6.44 27.97 -4.15
C PRO A 17 5.85 26.57 -4.33
N GLY A 18 6.18 25.98 -5.47
CA GLY A 18 5.76 24.65 -5.88
C GLY A 18 4.52 24.70 -6.77
N GLU A 19 4.72 24.43 -8.05
CA GLU A 19 3.62 24.39 -9.02
C GLU A 19 2.63 23.28 -8.68
N PHE A 20 1.35 23.54 -8.98
CA PHE A 20 0.33 22.52 -8.82
C PHE A 20 0.50 21.40 -9.83
N VAL A 21 0.43 20.16 -9.33
CA VAL A 21 0.36 18.93 -10.13
C VAL A 21 -1.04 18.34 -10.01
N GLU A 22 -1.62 17.92 -11.14
CA GLU A 22 -2.93 17.28 -11.16
C GLU A 22 -2.87 15.88 -10.52
N PRO A 23 -3.94 15.39 -9.86
CA PRO A 23 -3.92 14.10 -9.18
C PRO A 23 -3.54 12.93 -10.09
N ALA A 24 -4.00 12.91 -11.34
CA ALA A 24 -3.65 11.88 -12.31
C ALA A 24 -2.15 11.82 -12.66
N GLU A 25 -1.47 12.97 -12.71
CA GLU A 25 -0.03 13.02 -12.95
C GLU A 25 0.75 12.64 -11.70
N ALA A 26 0.37 13.18 -10.54
CA ALA A 26 0.96 12.80 -9.27
C ALA A 26 0.80 11.29 -8.99
N ALA A 27 -0.34 10.70 -9.36
CA ALA A 27 -0.59 9.27 -9.19
C ALA A 27 0.39 8.42 -10.01
N LYS A 28 0.69 8.81 -11.26
CA LYS A 28 1.73 8.15 -12.06
C LYS A 28 3.08 8.25 -11.37
N TRP A 29 3.44 9.43 -10.86
CA TRP A 29 4.74 9.61 -10.20
C TRP A 29 4.88 8.83 -8.90
N VAL A 30 3.80 8.70 -8.12
CA VAL A 30 3.76 7.88 -6.92
C VAL A 30 3.88 6.40 -7.28
N ASP A 31 3.13 5.94 -8.27
CA ASP A 31 3.17 4.54 -8.75
C ASP A 31 4.55 4.16 -9.29
N GLU A 32 5.16 5.05 -10.09
CA GLU A 32 6.52 4.88 -10.63
C GLU A 32 7.63 5.14 -9.60
N ALA A 33 7.28 5.66 -8.41
CA ALA A 33 8.20 6.29 -7.45
C ALA A 33 9.20 7.26 -8.10
N SER A 34 8.74 8.02 -9.09
CA SER A 34 9.49 9.11 -9.69
C SER A 34 9.35 10.42 -8.90
N CYS A 35 8.49 10.48 -7.88
CA CYS A 35 8.42 11.57 -6.90
C CYS A 35 8.60 11.11 -5.44
N ILE A 36 8.72 12.08 -4.53
CA ILE A 36 8.56 11.90 -3.09
C ILE A 36 7.27 12.61 -2.69
N ALA A 37 6.22 11.85 -2.39
CA ALA A 37 5.01 12.42 -1.81
C ALA A 37 5.29 12.83 -0.36
N VAL A 38 4.91 14.05 0.02
CA VAL A 38 5.10 14.59 1.37
C VAL A 38 3.74 14.96 1.97
N ASP A 39 3.32 14.21 2.97
CA ASP A 39 2.11 14.47 3.73
C ASP A 39 2.39 15.54 4.78
N VAL A 40 1.81 16.73 4.59
CA VAL A 40 2.01 17.87 5.49
C VAL A 40 0.88 18.03 6.53
N ARG A 41 -0.04 17.06 6.57
CA ARG A 41 -1.12 17.01 7.57
C ARG A 41 -0.59 16.60 8.93
N GLU A 42 -1.38 16.87 9.96
CA GLU A 42 -1.06 16.48 11.33
C GLU A 42 -1.32 14.98 11.57
N ASP A 43 -0.66 14.45 12.61
CA ASP A 43 -0.71 13.03 12.97
C ASP A 43 -2.15 12.49 13.08
N PHE A 44 -3.08 13.30 13.61
CA PHE A 44 -4.49 12.90 13.77
C PHE A 44 -5.26 12.81 12.45
N GLU A 45 -5.00 13.71 11.49
CA GLU A 45 -5.64 13.68 10.16
C GLU A 45 -5.18 12.45 9.37
N ILE A 46 -3.91 12.09 9.53
CA ILE A 46 -3.30 10.91 8.91
C ILE A 46 -3.85 9.64 9.54
N ALA A 47 -4.00 9.60 10.87
CA ALA A 47 -4.58 8.46 11.57
C ALA A 47 -6.04 8.20 11.17
N GLU A 48 -6.83 9.26 10.96
CA GLU A 48 -8.24 9.14 10.58
C GLU A 48 -8.43 8.80 9.11
N ARG A 49 -7.70 9.46 8.21
CA ARG A 49 -7.98 9.43 6.77
C ARG A 49 -6.92 8.70 5.95
N GLY A 50 -5.79 8.33 6.55
CA GLY A 50 -4.71 7.62 5.88
C GLY A 50 -3.92 8.48 4.88
N PRO A 51 -2.61 8.23 4.68
CA PRO A 51 -1.80 8.97 3.72
C PRO A 51 -1.88 8.40 2.30
N LEU A 52 -1.30 9.10 1.34
CA LEU A 52 -0.97 8.54 0.02
C LEU A 52 0.05 7.41 0.18
N PRO A 53 0.07 6.41 -0.72
CA PRO A 53 1.05 5.34 -0.69
C PRO A 53 2.49 5.87 -0.65
N GLY A 54 3.25 5.45 0.35
CA GLY A 54 4.65 5.80 0.53
C GLY A 54 4.91 7.21 1.04
N ALA A 55 3.87 8.02 1.27
CA ALA A 55 4.04 9.43 1.60
C ALA A 55 4.87 9.64 2.86
N PHE A 56 5.87 10.50 2.71
CA PHE A 56 6.79 10.92 3.75
C PHE A 56 6.11 11.95 4.64
N GLN A 57 6.10 11.73 5.96
CA GLN A 57 5.40 12.63 6.86
C GLN A 57 6.25 13.82 7.30
N LEU A 58 5.77 15.02 7.00
CA LEU A 58 6.37 16.29 7.41
C LEU A 58 5.27 17.30 7.79
N SER A 59 4.64 17.11 8.95
CA SER A 59 3.52 17.96 9.35
C SER A 59 3.92 19.42 9.57
N SER A 60 2.97 20.32 9.38
CA SER A 60 3.19 21.76 9.63
C SER A 60 3.51 22.02 11.11
N GLY A 61 2.84 21.31 12.03
CA GLY A 61 3.15 21.34 13.45
C GLY A 61 4.58 20.87 13.75
N ALA A 62 5.08 19.84 13.06
CA ALA A 62 6.46 19.37 13.25
C ALA A 62 7.50 20.47 12.94
N ILE A 63 7.22 21.27 11.90
CA ILE A 63 8.06 22.41 11.52
C ILE A 63 7.91 23.55 12.55
N MET A 64 6.68 23.93 12.89
CA MET A 64 6.39 25.03 13.81
C MET A 64 7.02 24.83 15.19
N PHE A 65 6.95 23.61 15.71
CA PHE A 65 7.48 23.27 17.03
C PHE A 65 8.91 22.72 16.97
N ALA A 66 9.56 22.78 15.81
CA ALA A 66 10.93 22.31 15.58
C ALA A 66 11.17 20.92 16.22
N LYS A 67 10.33 19.93 15.86
CA LYS A 67 10.42 18.58 16.44
C LYS A 67 11.85 18.01 16.25
N PRO A 68 12.41 17.27 17.22
CA PRO A 68 13.82 16.86 17.21
C PRO A 68 14.26 16.01 16.01
N ASP A 69 13.32 15.36 15.32
CA ASP A 69 13.58 14.50 14.16
C ASP A 69 13.65 15.25 12.82
N LEU A 70 13.43 16.57 12.82
CA LEU A 70 13.28 17.37 11.60
C LEU A 70 14.55 17.38 10.73
N ASP A 71 15.73 17.44 11.33
CA ASP A 71 17.00 17.43 10.58
C ASP A 71 17.22 16.09 9.87
N LYS A 72 16.95 14.97 10.57
CA LYS A 72 17.00 13.64 9.98
C LYS A 72 16.00 13.51 8.82
N LYS A 73 14.82 14.10 8.95
CA LYS A 73 13.82 14.13 7.89
C LYS A 73 14.29 14.91 6.67
N LEU A 74 14.92 16.07 6.87
CA LEU A 74 15.50 16.88 5.80
C LEU A 74 16.64 16.15 5.08
N GLU A 75 17.52 15.46 5.81
CA GLU A 75 18.58 14.66 5.20
C GLU A 75 18.03 13.59 4.26
N CYS A 76 16.96 12.89 4.64
CA CYS A 76 16.29 11.92 3.77
C CYS A 76 15.81 12.55 2.46
N LEU A 77 15.19 13.73 2.52
CA LEU A 77 14.72 14.45 1.34
C LEU A 77 15.89 14.94 0.46
N ARG A 78 17.03 15.32 1.05
CA ARG A 78 18.22 15.79 0.32
C ARG A 78 18.96 14.69 -0.44
N ARG A 79 18.90 13.43 0.01
CA ARG A 79 19.58 12.29 -0.65
C ARG A 79 19.06 11.95 -2.03
N ASN A 80 17.95 12.55 -2.44
CA ASN A 80 17.27 12.28 -3.68
C ASN A 80 17.07 13.57 -4.46
N SER A 81 17.00 13.51 -5.79
CA SER A 81 16.73 14.65 -6.69
C SER A 81 15.31 14.66 -7.27
N LYS A 82 14.49 13.63 -6.98
CA LYS A 82 13.10 13.49 -7.43
C LYS A 82 12.24 14.67 -6.99
N PRO A 83 11.23 15.07 -7.80
CA PRO A 83 10.22 16.04 -7.39
C PRO A 83 9.62 15.72 -6.02
N ILE A 84 9.40 16.75 -5.20
CA ILE A 84 8.75 16.65 -3.90
C ILE A 84 7.32 17.16 -4.06
N VAL A 85 6.34 16.28 -3.89
CA VAL A 85 4.92 16.61 -4.03
C VAL A 85 4.30 16.76 -2.64
N CYS A 86 4.18 18.00 -2.15
CA CYS A 86 3.56 18.29 -0.87
C CYS A 86 2.03 18.33 -0.99
N TYR A 87 1.32 17.74 -0.03
CA TYR A 87 -0.14 17.75 -0.03
C TYR A 87 -0.74 17.85 1.38
N THR A 88 -1.94 18.46 1.45
CA THR A 88 -2.83 18.35 2.61
C THR A 88 -4.12 17.64 2.18
N ASP A 89 -5.15 17.60 3.02
CA ASP A 89 -6.48 17.12 2.61
C ASP A 89 -7.05 17.94 1.45
N LYS A 90 -6.74 19.25 1.43
CA LYS A 90 -7.05 20.18 0.36
C LYS A 90 -5.77 20.61 -0.37
N GLY A 91 -5.92 21.09 -1.59
CA GLY A 91 -4.82 21.52 -2.44
C GLY A 91 -5.19 22.80 -3.16
N VAL A 92 -5.36 23.87 -2.38
CA VAL A 92 -5.75 25.21 -2.83
C VAL A 92 -4.60 26.19 -2.59
N GLU A 93 -4.60 27.35 -3.25
CA GLU A 93 -3.53 28.36 -3.16
C GLU A 93 -3.08 28.62 -1.71
N LYS A 94 -4.02 28.94 -0.82
CA LYS A 94 -3.76 29.19 0.61
C LYS A 94 -3.90 27.91 1.44
N SER A 95 -2.87 27.07 1.45
CA SER A 95 -2.86 25.83 2.24
C SER A 95 -1.50 25.55 2.90
N ARG A 96 -1.51 24.69 3.92
CA ARG A 96 -0.32 24.26 4.67
C ARG A 96 0.79 23.73 3.76
N CYS A 97 0.47 23.09 2.63
CA CYS A 97 1.50 22.63 1.69
C CYS A 97 2.31 23.78 1.10
N GLY A 98 1.71 24.96 0.86
CA GLY A 98 2.46 26.14 0.42
C GLY A 98 3.44 26.65 1.48
N VAL A 99 3.04 26.67 2.76
CA VAL A 99 3.92 27.02 3.88
C VAL A 99 5.10 26.06 3.96
N VAL A 100 4.83 24.75 3.89
CA VAL A 100 5.89 23.74 3.94
C VAL A 100 6.81 23.84 2.73
N CYS A 101 6.30 24.11 1.54
CA CYS A 101 7.11 24.36 0.36
C CYS A 101 8.03 25.58 0.56
N GLN A 102 7.50 26.70 1.07
CA GLN A 102 8.33 27.87 1.38
C GLN A 102 9.42 27.54 2.40
N TRP A 103 9.05 26.83 3.47
CA TRP A 103 10.01 26.40 4.48
C TRP A 103 11.10 25.48 3.90
N LEU A 104 10.77 24.59 2.97
CA LEU A 104 11.77 23.76 2.28
C LEU A 104 12.72 24.62 1.42
N VAL A 105 12.22 25.65 0.73
CA VAL A 105 13.07 26.62 0.02
C VAL A 105 14.03 27.31 0.99
N ASP A 106 13.54 27.77 2.14
CA ASP A 106 14.36 28.40 3.18
C ASP A 106 15.43 27.45 3.76
N LYS A 107 15.21 26.13 3.65
CA LYS A 107 16.18 25.07 4.01
C LYS A 107 17.12 24.66 2.87
N GLY A 108 17.10 25.40 1.75
CA GLY A 108 17.99 25.25 0.61
C GLY A 108 17.52 24.22 -0.42
N PHE A 109 16.23 23.83 -0.42
CA PHE A 109 15.69 22.99 -1.47
C PHE A 109 15.39 23.83 -2.72
N PRO A 110 15.74 23.36 -3.93
CA PRO A 110 15.43 24.10 -5.15
C PRO A 110 13.92 24.22 -5.37
N ALA A 111 13.42 25.41 -5.66
CA ALA A 111 11.99 25.68 -5.82
C ALA A 111 11.38 24.86 -6.97
N GLU A 112 12.14 24.65 -8.05
CA GLU A 112 11.77 23.84 -9.21
C GLU A 112 11.58 22.35 -8.90
N ARG A 113 12.07 21.89 -7.74
CA ARG A 113 11.86 20.52 -7.24
C ARG A 113 10.53 20.37 -6.51
N LEU A 114 9.94 21.46 -6.04
CA LEU A 114 8.73 21.44 -5.23
C LEU A 114 7.50 21.44 -6.13
N ARG A 115 6.50 20.65 -5.74
CA ARG A 115 5.18 20.55 -6.37
C ARG A 115 4.13 20.47 -5.29
N ARG A 116 2.90 20.84 -5.62
CA ARG A 116 1.75 20.81 -4.72
C ARG A 116 0.63 20.00 -5.34
N LEU A 117 0.08 19.02 -4.63
CA LEU A 117 -1.03 18.22 -5.16
C LEU A 117 -2.29 19.09 -5.26
N LYS A 118 -2.79 19.32 -6.48
CA LYS A 118 -3.98 20.12 -6.71
C LYS A 118 -5.21 19.42 -6.14
N GLY A 119 -6.05 20.17 -5.42
CA GLY A 119 -7.20 19.62 -4.70
C GLY A 119 -6.86 18.72 -3.51
N GLY A 120 -5.59 18.34 -3.33
CA GLY A 120 -5.09 17.57 -2.19
C GLY A 120 -5.59 16.13 -2.18
N ARG A 121 -5.58 15.50 -1.00
CA ARG A 121 -6.06 14.13 -0.80
C ARG A 121 -7.52 13.96 -1.19
N ASP A 122 -8.34 15.00 -1.04
CA ASP A 122 -9.76 14.92 -1.40
C ASP A 122 -9.98 14.74 -2.90
N ALA A 123 -9.23 15.46 -3.73
CA ALA A 123 -9.26 15.27 -5.19
C ALA A 123 -8.67 13.92 -5.60
N TRP A 124 -7.55 13.52 -4.97
CA TRP A 124 -6.96 12.20 -5.15
C TRP A 124 -7.97 11.07 -4.88
N HIS A 125 -8.70 11.17 -3.77
CA HIS A 125 -9.72 10.19 -3.41
C HIS A 125 -10.93 10.25 -4.34
N ALA A 126 -11.37 11.44 -4.74
CA ALA A 126 -12.48 11.61 -5.67
C ALA A 126 -12.20 10.99 -7.05
N GLU A 127 -10.94 10.97 -7.48
CA GLU A 127 -10.49 10.27 -8.70
C GLU A 127 -10.31 8.75 -8.50
N GLY A 128 -10.47 8.25 -7.28
CA GLY A 128 -10.44 6.83 -6.94
C GLY A 128 -9.04 6.24 -6.73
N TYR A 129 -8.02 7.08 -6.53
CA TYR A 129 -6.67 6.63 -6.23
C TYR A 129 -6.55 6.15 -4.76
N PRO A 130 -5.69 5.15 -4.49
CA PRO A 130 -5.63 4.52 -3.18
C PRO A 130 -5.00 5.42 -2.11
N THR A 131 -5.41 5.22 -0.86
CA THR A 131 -4.71 5.70 0.34
C THR A 131 -4.33 4.49 1.18
N CYS A 132 -3.30 4.60 2.01
CA CYS A 132 -2.92 3.55 2.96
C CYS A 132 -3.61 3.75 4.31
N VAL A 133 -3.73 2.68 5.12
CA VAL A 133 -4.07 2.83 6.53
C VAL A 133 -2.77 3.04 7.31
N TYR A 134 -2.73 4.04 8.18
CA TYR A 134 -1.52 4.33 8.94
C TYR A 134 -1.08 3.11 9.76
N GLY A 135 0.18 2.69 9.58
CA GLY A 135 0.76 1.54 10.29
C GLY A 135 0.42 0.17 9.71
N ASP A 136 -0.42 0.08 8.68
CA ASP A 136 -0.67 -1.18 7.98
C ASP A 136 0.55 -1.64 7.17
N GLU A 137 0.54 -2.90 6.73
CA GLU A 137 1.67 -3.49 5.99
C GLU A 137 1.92 -2.78 4.65
N MET A 138 0.88 -2.22 4.00
CA MET A 138 1.00 -1.42 2.77
C MET A 138 1.78 -0.12 3.02
N TRP A 139 1.49 0.57 4.12
CA TRP A 139 2.16 1.79 4.55
C TRP A 139 3.63 1.51 4.90
N GLN A 140 3.90 0.40 5.59
CA GLN A 140 5.26 -0.01 5.95
C GLN A 140 6.10 -0.33 4.71
N LEU A 141 5.56 -1.13 3.77
CA LEU A 141 6.24 -1.47 2.52
C LEU A 141 6.50 -0.23 1.66
N ALA A 142 5.51 0.66 1.54
CA ALA A 142 5.64 1.85 0.72
C ALA A 142 6.66 2.85 1.30
N ASN A 143 6.71 3.00 2.62
CA ASN A 143 7.74 3.82 3.28
C ASN A 143 9.15 3.22 3.18
N GLN A 144 9.27 1.89 3.24
CA GLN A 144 10.55 1.21 3.10
C GLN A 144 11.12 1.36 1.67
N ALA A 145 10.27 1.29 0.64
CA ALA A 145 10.66 1.55 -0.75
C ALA A 145 11.10 3.01 -0.96
N GLN A 146 10.38 3.97 -0.39
CA GLN A 146 10.70 5.39 -0.55
C GLN A 146 12.01 5.80 0.16
N LEU A 147 12.33 5.19 1.31
CA LEU A 147 13.57 5.44 2.06
C LEU A 147 14.81 4.72 1.50
N SER A 148 14.63 3.60 0.80
CA SER A 148 15.72 2.82 0.21
C SER A 148 16.16 3.32 -1.18
N GLY A 149 15.45 4.30 -1.76
CA GLY A 149 15.75 4.82 -3.08
C GLY A 149 15.38 3.87 -4.23
N SER A 150 14.73 2.74 -3.94
CA SER A 150 14.21 1.80 -4.93
C SER A 150 12.83 2.26 -5.42
N PRO A 151 12.49 2.16 -6.71
CA PRO A 151 11.18 2.56 -7.18
C PRO A 151 10.07 1.67 -6.57
N LEU A 152 9.01 2.28 -6.00
CA LEU A 152 7.71 1.64 -5.73
C LEU A 152 7.18 0.91 -6.98
N GLY A 153 7.53 1.43 -8.16
CA GLY A 153 7.05 0.97 -9.47
C GLY A 153 7.82 -0.17 -10.13
N ARG A 154 8.73 -0.85 -9.42
CA ARG A 154 9.05 -2.24 -9.81
C ARG A 154 8.25 -3.21 -8.95
N SER A 155 7.04 -3.45 -9.48
CA SER A 155 6.25 -4.65 -9.30
C SER A 155 5.83 -4.90 -7.86
N LEU A 156 4.83 -4.14 -7.37
CA LEU A 156 3.92 -4.73 -6.38
C LEU A 156 3.33 -5.97 -7.03
N ARG A 157 3.92 -7.12 -6.65
CA ARG A 157 3.47 -8.42 -7.08
C ARG A 157 2.30 -8.78 -6.22
N TRP A 158 1.28 -9.31 -6.86
CA TRP A 158 0.08 -9.80 -6.22
C TRP A 158 -0.02 -11.29 -6.50
N GLN A 159 -0.58 -12.06 -5.57
CA GLN A 159 -0.84 -13.47 -5.78
C GLN A 159 -2.32 -13.76 -5.61
N VAL A 160 -2.87 -14.51 -6.56
CA VAL A 160 -4.25 -14.99 -6.48
C VAL A 160 -4.32 -16.11 -5.46
N ILE A 161 -5.05 -15.90 -4.37
CA ILE A 161 -5.23 -16.90 -3.29
C ILE A 161 -6.65 -17.44 -3.20
N GLY A 162 -7.60 -16.85 -3.92
CA GLY A 162 -9.01 -17.26 -3.93
C GLY A 162 -9.46 -17.89 -5.24
N GLY A 163 -10.72 -18.34 -5.27
CA GLY A 163 -11.39 -18.85 -6.48
C GLY A 163 -11.07 -20.28 -6.90
N ALA A 164 -10.27 -21.02 -6.13
CA ALA A 164 -9.86 -22.39 -6.47
C ALA A 164 -11.06 -23.35 -6.70
N ASP A 165 -12.13 -23.19 -5.92
CA ASP A 165 -13.38 -23.95 -6.04
C ASP A 165 -14.13 -23.71 -7.36
N LYS A 166 -13.80 -22.62 -8.07
CA LYS A 166 -14.40 -22.21 -9.34
C LYS A 166 -13.38 -22.21 -10.49
N GLY A 167 -12.22 -22.82 -10.30
CA GLY A 167 -11.14 -22.85 -11.28
C GLY A 167 -10.41 -21.52 -11.48
N GLY A 168 -10.55 -20.57 -10.55
CA GLY A 168 -9.93 -19.24 -10.62
C GLY A 168 -10.91 -18.10 -10.39
N ILE A 169 -10.39 -16.88 -10.40
CA ILE A 169 -11.14 -15.65 -10.18
C ILE A 169 -11.59 -15.02 -11.51
N LEU A 170 -12.72 -14.30 -11.47
CA LEU A 170 -13.29 -13.64 -12.63
C LEU A 170 -12.48 -12.39 -12.99
N VAL A 171 -12.04 -12.31 -14.25
CA VAL A 171 -11.38 -11.13 -14.82
C VAL A 171 -12.36 -10.42 -15.75
N ARG A 172 -12.31 -9.10 -15.76
CA ARG A 172 -13.09 -8.25 -16.67
C ARG A 172 -12.18 -7.37 -17.50
N GLU A 173 -12.64 -6.99 -18.68
CA GLU A 173 -11.90 -6.09 -19.58
C GLU A 173 -11.80 -4.66 -19.03
N GLY A 174 -12.74 -4.27 -18.16
CA GLY A 174 -12.81 -2.94 -17.55
C GLY A 174 -12.96 -2.96 -16.03
N ALA A 175 -12.67 -1.81 -15.41
CA ALA A 175 -12.72 -1.64 -13.96
C ALA A 175 -14.13 -1.87 -13.38
N ALA A 176 -15.18 -1.48 -14.10
CA ALA A 176 -16.56 -1.59 -13.65
C ALA A 176 -17.02 -3.06 -13.55
N LEU A 177 -17.87 -3.36 -12.56
CA LEU A 177 -18.45 -4.70 -12.38
C LEU A 177 -19.40 -5.12 -13.52
N THR A 178 -19.85 -4.17 -14.33
CA THR A 178 -20.68 -4.37 -15.52
C THR A 178 -19.86 -4.56 -16.80
N SER A 179 -18.54 -4.37 -16.76
CA SER A 179 -17.68 -4.54 -17.94
C SER A 179 -17.69 -5.99 -18.42
N PRO A 180 -17.48 -6.28 -19.71
CA PRO A 180 -17.38 -7.65 -20.23
C PRO A 180 -16.42 -8.50 -19.41
N ALA A 181 -16.82 -9.74 -19.13
CA ALA A 181 -15.96 -10.73 -18.52
C ALA A 181 -15.05 -11.34 -19.58
N CYS A 182 -13.80 -11.60 -19.23
CA CYS A 182 -12.91 -12.39 -20.07
C CYS A 182 -13.42 -13.84 -20.15
N GLU A 183 -13.14 -14.51 -21.26
CA GLU A 183 -13.52 -15.92 -21.46
C GLU A 183 -12.84 -16.84 -20.45
N GLU A 184 -11.58 -16.55 -20.14
CA GLU A 184 -10.77 -17.31 -19.17
C GLU A 184 -10.82 -16.69 -17.77
N ARG A 185 -10.69 -17.55 -16.76
CA ARG A 185 -10.49 -17.15 -15.36
C ARG A 185 -9.01 -17.11 -15.03
N LEU A 186 -8.64 -16.20 -14.14
CA LEU A 186 -7.29 -16.12 -13.61
C LEU A 186 -7.10 -17.15 -12.50
N LYS A 187 -6.22 -18.12 -12.70
CA LYS A 187 -6.08 -19.26 -11.79
C LYS A 187 -5.49 -18.84 -10.44
N THR A 188 -5.91 -19.54 -9.38
CA THR A 188 -5.27 -19.47 -8.06
C THR A 188 -3.80 -19.85 -8.16
N GLY A 189 -2.94 -19.18 -7.39
CA GLY A 189 -1.49 -19.30 -7.43
C GLY A 189 -0.81 -18.29 -8.37
N SER A 190 -1.54 -17.73 -9.35
CA SER A 190 -0.96 -16.80 -10.34
C SER A 190 -0.34 -15.55 -9.69
N ILE A 191 0.81 -15.14 -10.20
CA ILE A 191 1.56 -13.95 -9.77
C ILE A 191 1.33 -12.84 -10.77
N LEU A 192 0.92 -11.69 -10.28
CA LEU A 192 0.49 -10.55 -11.07
C LEU A 192 1.33 -9.33 -10.75
N GLU A 193 1.63 -8.53 -11.76
CA GLU A 193 2.13 -7.18 -11.60
C GLU A 193 0.95 -6.21 -11.52
N GLN A 194 0.95 -5.35 -10.50
CA GLN A 194 0.02 -4.23 -10.44
C GLN A 194 0.26 -3.28 -11.61
N VAL A 195 -0.81 -3.00 -12.36
CA VAL A 195 -0.82 -1.93 -13.38
C VAL A 195 -1.62 -0.74 -12.87
N GLN A 196 -2.75 -0.97 -12.21
CA GLN A 196 -3.56 0.09 -11.61
C GLN A 196 -4.44 -0.47 -10.51
N LEU A 197 -4.66 0.31 -9.46
CA LEU A 197 -5.61 -0.02 -8.39
C LEU A 197 -6.72 1.04 -8.33
N LYS A 198 -7.98 0.62 -8.42
CA LYS A 198 -9.17 1.48 -8.24
C LYS A 198 -10.10 0.89 -7.20
N GLY A 199 -10.05 1.42 -5.97
CA GLY A 199 -10.73 0.80 -4.83
C GLY A 199 -10.26 -0.65 -4.63
N GLU A 200 -11.19 -1.61 -4.70
CA GLU A 200 -10.89 -3.05 -4.59
C GLU A 200 -10.67 -3.74 -5.96
N ARG A 201 -10.48 -2.96 -7.04
CA ARG A 201 -10.31 -3.47 -8.41
C ARG A 201 -8.86 -3.30 -8.85
N LEU A 202 -8.19 -4.43 -9.07
CA LEU A 202 -6.81 -4.50 -9.53
C LEU A 202 -6.78 -4.69 -11.05
N CYS A 203 -6.28 -3.70 -11.77
CA CYS A 203 -5.76 -3.86 -13.12
C CYS A 203 -4.37 -4.48 -13.03
N TYR A 204 -4.13 -5.55 -13.76
CA TYR A 204 -2.91 -6.31 -13.64
C TYR A 204 -2.32 -6.73 -14.98
N LYS A 205 -1.06 -7.14 -14.93
CA LYS A 205 -0.38 -7.93 -15.96
C LYS A 205 0.07 -9.25 -15.35
N LEU A 206 -0.23 -10.37 -15.98
CA LEU A 206 0.16 -11.70 -15.51
C LEU A 206 1.66 -11.88 -15.67
N LEU A 207 2.35 -12.24 -14.58
CA LEU A 207 3.77 -12.60 -14.59
C LEU A 207 3.96 -14.12 -14.65
N GLU A 208 3.27 -14.85 -13.77
CA GLU A 208 3.36 -16.32 -13.66
C GLU A 208 1.98 -16.93 -13.41
N GLY A 209 1.73 -18.13 -13.93
CA GLY A 209 0.44 -18.82 -13.84
C GLY A 209 -0.40 -18.76 -15.12
N ASP A 210 -1.69 -19.03 -14.98
CA ASP A 210 -2.62 -19.24 -16.10
C ASP A 210 -3.84 -18.31 -16.04
N GLY A 211 -4.33 -17.92 -17.23
CA GLY A 211 -5.50 -17.06 -17.43
C GLY A 211 -5.17 -15.82 -18.26
N PRO A 212 -6.07 -14.81 -18.26
CA PRO A 212 -5.90 -13.60 -19.06
C PRO A 212 -4.60 -12.87 -18.72
N LYS A 213 -3.83 -12.52 -19.75
CA LYS A 213 -2.52 -11.85 -19.59
C LYS A 213 -2.63 -10.45 -18.99
N THR A 214 -3.79 -9.81 -19.14
CA THR A 214 -4.11 -8.52 -18.55
C THR A 214 -5.60 -8.48 -18.22
N GLY A 215 -5.99 -7.62 -17.29
CA GLY A 215 -7.40 -7.33 -17.05
C GLY A 215 -7.66 -6.78 -15.66
N TRP A 216 -8.94 -6.69 -15.29
CA TRP A 216 -9.41 -6.17 -14.02
C TRP A 216 -10.03 -7.26 -13.16
N ALA A 217 -9.43 -7.54 -12.01
CA ALA A 217 -9.90 -8.50 -11.03
C ALA A 217 -10.24 -7.82 -9.69
N SER A 218 -11.14 -8.41 -8.91
CA SER A 218 -11.40 -7.92 -7.55
C SER A 218 -10.39 -8.51 -6.58
N ILE A 219 -9.83 -7.67 -5.71
CA ILE A 219 -8.91 -8.10 -4.65
C ILE A 219 -9.65 -8.86 -3.56
N ARG A 220 -10.90 -8.45 -3.29
CA ARG A 220 -11.78 -9.05 -2.28
C ARG A 220 -13.18 -9.21 -2.85
N LEU A 221 -13.90 -10.21 -2.37
CA LEU A 221 -15.33 -10.37 -2.60
C LEU A 221 -16.03 -10.69 -1.28
N SER A 222 -16.88 -9.77 -0.82
CA SER A 222 -17.45 -9.79 0.54
C SER A 222 -16.32 -9.82 1.57
N GLU A 223 -16.27 -10.79 2.49
CA GLU A 223 -15.21 -10.91 3.49
C GLU A 223 -14.04 -11.82 3.04
N LYS A 224 -14.04 -12.28 1.79
CA LYS A 224 -13.04 -13.24 1.28
C LYS A 224 -12.01 -12.55 0.40
N GLU A 225 -10.75 -12.67 0.78
CA GLU A 225 -9.63 -12.22 -0.05
C GLU A 225 -9.43 -13.16 -1.23
N LEU A 226 -9.28 -12.57 -2.41
CA LEU A 226 -9.08 -13.26 -3.68
C LEU A 226 -7.65 -13.08 -4.18
N ILE A 227 -7.08 -11.90 -3.93
CA ILE A 227 -5.72 -11.53 -4.30
C ILE A 227 -5.09 -10.83 -3.10
N VAL A 228 -3.86 -11.17 -2.77
CA VAL A 228 -3.06 -10.49 -1.75
C VAL A 228 -1.76 -10.02 -2.36
N LEU A 229 -1.06 -9.07 -1.73
CA LEU A 229 0.32 -8.82 -2.11
C LEU A 229 1.11 -10.13 -2.00
N HIS A 230 1.95 -10.40 -2.99
CA HIS A 230 2.76 -11.60 -3.06
C HIS A 230 3.74 -11.70 -1.88
N SER A 231 4.32 -10.58 -1.45
CA SER A 231 5.12 -10.51 -0.21
C SER A 231 4.32 -10.80 1.06
N LEU A 232 2.99 -10.67 0.97
CA LEU A 232 2.04 -11.01 2.03
C LEU A 232 1.39 -12.36 1.79
N CYS A 233 1.79 -13.09 0.73
CA CYS A 233 1.29 -14.43 0.50
C CYS A 233 1.67 -15.29 1.70
N PRO A 234 0.68 -15.79 2.45
CA PRO A 234 1.00 -16.50 3.66
C PRO A 234 1.69 -17.83 3.37
N THR A 235 1.64 -18.32 2.13
CA THR A 235 2.36 -19.52 1.70
C THR A 235 3.88 -19.33 1.84
N GLU A 236 4.44 -18.24 1.32
CA GLU A 236 5.88 -17.96 1.45
C GLU A 236 6.26 -17.53 2.87
N ARG A 237 5.43 -16.69 3.50
CA ARG A 237 5.71 -16.19 4.86
C ARG A 237 5.67 -17.29 5.92
N LEU A 238 4.81 -18.30 5.75
CA LEU A 238 4.67 -19.37 6.73
C LEU A 238 5.59 -20.55 6.45
N LEU A 239 6.11 -20.74 5.24
CA LEU A 239 7.10 -21.79 4.97
C LEU A 239 8.31 -21.64 5.89
N GLY A 240 8.62 -22.70 6.63
CA GLY A 240 9.69 -22.68 7.64
C GLY A 240 9.30 -22.06 8.98
N SER A 241 8.02 -21.71 9.19
CA SER A 241 7.53 -21.11 10.44
C SER A 241 6.78 -22.10 11.32
N ALA A 242 6.84 -21.86 12.63
CA ALA A 242 5.95 -22.50 13.60
C ALA A 242 4.57 -21.83 13.54
N VAL A 243 3.51 -22.63 13.56
CA VAL A 243 2.13 -22.16 13.44
C VAL A 243 1.22 -22.83 14.46
N ARG A 244 0.14 -22.15 14.83
CA ARG A 244 -1.00 -22.72 15.56
C ARG A 244 -2.18 -22.94 14.62
N ILE A 245 -2.77 -24.13 14.68
CA ILE A 245 -3.91 -24.53 13.86
C ILE A 245 -5.21 -24.00 14.50
N ARG A 246 -6.14 -23.46 13.69
CA ARG A 246 -7.45 -22.98 14.15
C ARG A 246 -8.54 -23.10 13.09
N GLY A 247 -9.79 -22.98 13.53
CA GLY A 247 -10.95 -22.72 12.66
C GLY A 247 -11.36 -23.90 11.76
N LEU A 248 -10.83 -25.10 11.99
CA LEU A 248 -11.27 -26.31 11.29
C LEU A 248 -12.64 -26.75 11.81
N GLN A 249 -13.56 -27.05 10.89
CA GLN A 249 -14.97 -27.32 11.18
C GLN A 249 -15.36 -28.80 11.04
N SER A 250 -14.57 -29.61 10.31
CA SER A 250 -14.82 -31.06 10.22
C SER A 250 -14.51 -31.73 11.56
N ASP A 251 -15.17 -32.86 11.86
CA ASP A 251 -14.96 -33.51 13.16
C ASP A 251 -13.53 -34.01 13.36
N ALA A 252 -12.89 -34.52 12.29
CA ALA A 252 -11.46 -34.82 12.29
C ALA A 252 -10.57 -33.56 12.43
N GLY A 253 -11.00 -32.43 11.86
CA GLY A 253 -10.25 -31.18 11.89
C GLY A 253 -10.35 -30.44 13.23
N LYS A 254 -11.50 -30.53 13.92
CA LYS A 254 -11.72 -29.88 15.22
C LYS A 254 -10.70 -30.33 16.26
N ALA A 255 -10.30 -31.60 16.23
CA ALA A 255 -9.29 -32.16 17.12
C ALA A 255 -7.90 -31.50 16.94
N LEU A 256 -7.62 -30.94 15.77
CA LEU A 256 -6.37 -30.23 15.46
C LEU A 256 -6.39 -28.75 15.88
N ASN A 257 -7.56 -28.17 16.15
CA ASN A 257 -7.64 -26.78 16.57
C ASN A 257 -6.93 -26.59 17.93
N GLY A 258 -6.08 -25.57 18.01
CA GLY A 258 -5.24 -25.30 19.18
C GLY A 258 -3.89 -26.02 19.17
N GLN A 259 -3.74 -27.07 18.34
CA GLN A 259 -2.44 -27.74 18.17
C GLN A 259 -1.48 -26.86 17.39
N GLU A 260 -0.19 -27.10 17.58
CA GLU A 260 0.89 -26.36 16.95
C GLU A 260 1.64 -27.28 15.98
N GLY A 261 2.33 -26.69 15.00
CA GLY A 261 3.09 -27.45 14.03
C GLY A 261 4.07 -26.60 13.26
N PHE A 262 4.86 -27.25 12.42
CA PHE A 262 5.84 -26.63 11.55
C PHE A 262 5.39 -26.74 10.09
N VAL A 263 5.38 -25.62 9.38
CA VAL A 263 5.08 -25.60 7.96
C VAL A 263 6.35 -25.92 7.20
N HIS A 264 6.39 -27.02 6.46
CA HIS A 264 7.62 -27.44 5.76
C HIS A 264 7.49 -27.51 4.24
N SER A 265 6.27 -27.61 3.71
CA SER A 265 6.05 -27.61 2.25
C SER A 265 4.67 -27.05 1.91
N PHE A 266 4.47 -26.82 0.61
CA PHE A 266 3.19 -26.44 0.04
C PHE A 266 2.72 -27.56 -0.90
N ASP A 267 1.48 -28.01 -0.71
CA ASP A 267 0.81 -28.97 -1.59
C ASP A 267 0.17 -28.18 -2.75
N GLU A 268 0.82 -28.21 -3.91
CA GLU A 268 0.38 -27.49 -5.12
C GLU A 268 -0.95 -28.02 -5.66
N GLU A 269 -1.24 -29.32 -5.54
CA GLU A 269 -2.50 -29.89 -6.02
C GLU A 269 -3.68 -29.41 -5.16
N LYS A 270 -3.51 -29.41 -3.83
CA LYS A 270 -4.56 -29.03 -2.89
C LYS A 270 -4.58 -27.53 -2.60
N GLN A 271 -3.55 -26.80 -3.04
CA GLN A 271 -3.30 -25.39 -2.72
C GLN A 271 -3.33 -25.14 -1.20
N ARG A 272 -2.56 -25.93 -0.45
CA ARG A 272 -2.56 -25.92 1.02
C ARG A 272 -1.14 -26.03 1.59
N LEU A 273 -0.92 -25.41 2.73
CA LEU A 273 0.34 -25.57 3.48
C LEU A 273 0.34 -26.91 4.19
N VAL A 274 1.43 -27.66 4.04
CA VAL A 274 1.65 -28.91 4.74
C VAL A 274 2.29 -28.59 6.09
N VAL A 275 1.51 -28.87 7.13
CA VAL A 275 1.89 -28.65 8.52
C VAL A 275 2.20 -30.00 9.15
N LYS A 276 3.42 -30.14 9.66
CA LYS A 276 3.79 -31.24 10.53
C LYS A 276 3.42 -30.88 11.96
N VAL A 277 2.40 -31.54 12.51
CA VAL A 277 1.83 -31.22 13.82
C VAL A 277 2.77 -31.69 14.93
N TYR A 278 3.07 -30.81 15.89
CA TYR A 278 3.89 -31.12 17.06
C TYR A 278 3.16 -32.09 17.99
N GLY A 279 3.86 -33.12 18.44
CA GLY A 279 3.32 -34.19 19.28
C GLY A 279 2.93 -35.44 18.49
N SER A 280 2.05 -35.32 17.49
CA SER A 280 1.64 -36.47 16.67
C SER A 280 2.62 -36.79 15.53
N GLY A 281 3.35 -35.78 15.05
CA GLY A 281 4.21 -35.91 13.86
C GLY A 281 3.44 -36.06 12.55
N GLU A 282 2.11 -36.03 12.59
CA GLU A 282 1.26 -36.15 11.41
C GLU A 282 1.38 -34.92 10.51
N GLU A 283 1.34 -35.15 9.21
CA GLU A 283 1.29 -34.09 8.20
C GLU A 283 -0.17 -33.83 7.79
N ARG A 284 -0.52 -32.53 7.75
CA ARG A 284 -1.86 -32.07 7.39
C ARG A 284 -1.74 -30.93 6.39
N ALA A 285 -2.37 -31.12 5.24
CA ALA A 285 -2.56 -30.07 4.24
C ALA A 285 -3.71 -29.14 4.69
N LEU A 286 -3.35 -27.97 5.19
CA LEU A 286 -4.27 -26.99 5.79
C LEU A 286 -4.31 -25.70 4.98
N LYS A 287 -5.48 -25.05 4.95
CA LYS A 287 -5.57 -23.72 4.35
C LYS A 287 -4.83 -22.74 5.25
N VAL A 288 -4.16 -21.78 4.63
CA VAL A 288 -3.51 -20.64 5.29
C VAL A 288 -4.38 -20.00 6.38
N ILE A 289 -5.68 -19.78 6.11
CA ILE A 289 -6.61 -19.15 7.08
C ILE A 289 -6.75 -19.94 8.39
N ASN A 290 -6.44 -21.23 8.34
CA ASN A 290 -6.44 -22.12 9.49
C ASN A 290 -5.12 -22.10 10.26
N LEU A 291 -4.15 -21.27 9.90
CA LEU A 291 -2.83 -21.20 10.50
C LEU A 291 -2.58 -19.79 11.05
N ILE A 292 -2.11 -19.71 12.29
CA ILE A 292 -1.64 -18.48 12.92
C ILE A 292 -0.12 -18.61 13.13
N PRO A 293 0.71 -17.72 12.55
CA PRO A 293 2.14 -17.74 12.82
C PRO A 293 2.42 -17.51 14.32
N LYS A 294 3.37 -18.26 14.86
CA LYS A 294 3.97 -17.96 16.15
C LYS A 294 5.20 -17.07 15.95
N ALA A 295 5.31 -16.06 16.81
CA ALA A 295 6.52 -15.27 16.97
C ALA A 295 7.62 -16.08 17.69
#